data_AF-A0A950AU69-F1
#
_entry.id   AF-A0A950AU69-F1
#
_cell.length_a   1.000
_cell.length_b   1.000
_cell.length_c   1.000
_cell.angle_alpha   90.00
_cell.angle_beta   90.00
_cell.angle_gamma   90.00
#
_symmetry.space_group_name_H-M   'P 1'
#
loop_
_entity.id
_entity.type
_entity.pdbx_description
1 polymer ?
#
loop_
_entity_poly.entity_id
_entity_poly.type
_entity_poly.pdbx_seq_one_letter_code
_entity_poly.pdbx_strand_id
1 'polypeptide(L)'
;MSSRRRRGIVVGGAAVVVVAGVLGGKALADSSSQVASFRTAVVKRATVSQTEQRSGIIEPVAQGTVAFPISGNITNVAVQPGQAVTAGQTLASLDTSSLQAQLTAQQAQLAATQLTLNNALNGQSTSPNGGSSSSSGGSSASNAVHT
;
A
#
# COMPACT_ATOMS: atom_id res chain seq x y z
N MET A 1 25.98 -108.98 -52.99
CA MET A 1 26.59 -107.83 -52.28
C MET A 1 25.61 -106.65 -52.16
N SER A 2 25.74 -105.89 -51.06
CA SER A 2 25.38 -104.47 -50.80
C SER A 2 23.94 -103.94 -50.64
N SER A 3 22.84 -104.67 -50.88
CA SER A 3 21.48 -104.07 -50.75
C SER A 3 20.98 -103.81 -49.31
N ARG A 4 21.48 -104.53 -48.29
CA ARG A 4 21.13 -104.26 -46.86
C ARG A 4 21.83 -103.02 -46.29
N ARG A 5 23.04 -102.69 -46.78
CA ARG A 5 23.80 -101.51 -46.31
C ARG A 5 23.19 -100.20 -46.79
N ARG A 6 22.58 -100.20 -47.99
CA ARG A 6 21.89 -99.03 -48.55
C ARG A 6 20.63 -98.66 -47.77
N ARG A 7 19.87 -99.66 -47.26
CA ARG A 7 18.68 -99.43 -46.43
C ARG A 7 19.02 -98.81 -45.06
N GLY A 8 20.14 -99.18 -44.45
CA GLY A 8 20.61 -98.59 -43.20
C GLY A 8 20.95 -97.11 -43.32
N ILE A 9 21.55 -96.70 -44.43
CA ILE A 9 21.90 -95.29 -44.69
C ILE A 9 20.64 -94.44 -44.90
N VAL A 10 19.63 -94.96 -45.60
CA VAL A 10 18.37 -94.24 -45.84
C VAL A 10 17.58 -94.06 -44.54
N VAL A 11 17.49 -95.09 -43.69
CA VAL A 11 16.81 -94.99 -42.38
C VAL A 11 17.56 -94.07 -41.43
N GLY A 12 18.90 -94.15 -41.40
CA GLY A 12 19.73 -93.24 -40.61
C GLY A 12 19.56 -91.79 -41.06
N GLY A 13 19.57 -91.54 -42.38
CA GLY A 13 19.35 -90.19 -42.94
C GLY A 13 17.97 -89.63 -42.59
N ALA A 14 16.90 -90.43 -42.74
CA ALA A 14 15.55 -90.01 -42.39
C ALA A 14 15.41 -89.69 -40.89
N ALA A 15 16.01 -90.50 -40.01
CA ALA A 15 16.02 -90.23 -38.57
C ALA A 15 16.72 -88.91 -38.24
N VAL A 16 17.86 -88.62 -38.89
CA VAL A 16 18.59 -87.35 -38.69
C VAL A 16 17.77 -86.15 -39.16
N VAL A 17 17.08 -86.24 -40.29
CA VAL A 17 16.23 -85.14 -40.79
C VAL A 17 15.03 -84.89 -39.86
N VAL A 18 14.40 -85.95 -39.35
CA VAL A 18 13.28 -85.82 -38.39
C VAL A 18 13.77 -85.20 -37.08
N VAL A 19 14.91 -85.65 -36.55
CA VAL A 19 15.49 -85.10 -35.31
C VAL A 19 15.89 -83.64 -35.50
N ALA A 20 16.51 -83.29 -36.63
CA ALA A 20 16.86 -81.90 -36.95
C ALA A 20 15.62 -81.00 -37.11
N GLY A 21 14.55 -81.50 -37.73
CA GLY A 21 13.29 -80.77 -37.89
C GLY A 21 12.58 -80.53 -36.56
N VAL A 22 12.55 -81.53 -35.67
CA VAL A 22 11.91 -81.41 -34.35
C VAL A 22 12.72 -80.47 -33.44
N LEU A 23 14.05 -80.59 -33.43
CA LEU A 23 14.93 -79.73 -32.64
C LEU A 23 14.92 -78.28 -33.16
N GLY A 24 14.98 -78.10 -34.48
CA GLY A 24 14.91 -76.78 -35.11
C GLY A 24 13.57 -76.10 -34.90
N GLY A 25 12.46 -76.84 -35.02
CA GLY A 25 11.11 -76.33 -34.77
C GLY A 25 10.88 -75.92 -33.32
N LYS A 26 11.41 -76.68 -32.36
CA LYS A 26 11.35 -76.34 -30.93
C LYS A 26 12.19 -75.10 -30.59
N ALA A 27 13.41 -75.02 -31.10
CA ALA A 27 14.29 -73.88 -30.86
C ALA A 27 13.73 -72.54 -31.40
N LEU A 28 13.07 -72.58 -32.56
CA LEU A 28 12.38 -71.40 -33.10
C LEU A 28 11.11 -71.05 -32.32
N ALA A 29 10.38 -72.05 -31.80
CA ALA A 29 9.18 -71.82 -30.99
C ALA A 29 9.52 -71.23 -29.61
N ASP A 30 10.60 -71.70 -28.98
CA ASP A 30 11.05 -71.21 -27.67
C ASP A 30 11.69 -69.81 -27.75
N SER A 31 12.09 -69.35 -28.94
CA SER A 31 12.69 -68.02 -29.17
C SER A 31 11.67 -66.87 -29.16
N SER A 32 10.36 -67.14 -29.03
CA SER A 32 9.32 -66.13 -29.25
C SER A 32 8.73 -65.46 -28.00
N SER A 33 9.30 -65.61 -26.80
CA SER A 33 8.67 -65.00 -25.61
C SER A 33 9.64 -64.49 -24.56
N GLN A 34 10.48 -63.52 -24.93
CA GLN A 34 11.06 -62.61 -23.94
C GLN A 34 10.02 -61.53 -23.61
N VAL A 35 9.10 -61.85 -22.70
CA VAL A 35 8.15 -60.87 -22.18
C VAL A 35 8.92 -59.94 -21.24
N ALA A 36 9.12 -58.69 -21.68
CA ALA A 36 9.75 -57.65 -20.86
C ALA A 36 8.96 -57.47 -19.56
N SER A 37 9.62 -57.71 -18.42
CA SER A 37 9.02 -57.54 -17.10
C SER A 37 9.00 -56.06 -16.72
N PHE A 38 7.81 -55.45 -16.68
CA PHE A 38 7.62 -54.07 -16.26
C PHE A 38 7.19 -53.98 -14.80
N ARG A 39 7.79 -53.04 -14.06
CA ARG A 39 7.35 -52.69 -12.71
C ARG A 39 6.25 -51.64 -12.80
N THR A 40 5.03 -52.01 -12.45
CA THR A 40 3.88 -51.10 -12.41
C THR A 40 3.60 -50.64 -10.97
N ALA A 41 2.90 -49.52 -10.86
CA ALA A 41 2.37 -49.02 -9.60
C ALA A 41 0.94 -48.53 -9.83
N VAL A 42 0.09 -48.69 -8.81
CA VAL A 42 -1.32 -48.25 -8.88
C VAL A 42 -1.37 -46.73 -8.72
N VAL A 43 -1.84 -46.04 -9.76
CA VAL A 43 -2.04 -44.58 -9.73
C VAL A 43 -3.27 -44.26 -8.88
N LYS A 44 -3.12 -43.37 -7.90
CA LYS A 44 -4.21 -42.83 -7.08
C LYS A 44 -4.37 -41.34 -7.35
N ARG A 45 -5.61 -40.87 -7.45
CA ARG A 45 -5.92 -39.43 -7.50
C ARG A 45 -5.84 -38.87 -6.09
N ALA A 46 -5.01 -37.85 -5.91
CA ALA A 46 -4.92 -37.06 -4.70
C ALA A 46 -4.96 -35.58 -5.07
N THR A 47 -5.50 -34.75 -4.18
CA THR A 47 -5.46 -33.30 -4.34
C THR A 47 -4.05 -32.81 -4.07
N VAL A 48 -3.40 -32.25 -5.08
CA VAL A 48 -2.09 -31.61 -4.94
C VAL A 48 -2.34 -30.15 -4.57
N SER A 49 -2.20 -29.82 -3.28
CA SER A 49 -2.22 -28.43 -2.83
C SER A 49 -0.82 -27.86 -2.97
N GLN A 50 -0.62 -27.02 -3.98
CA GLN A 50 0.60 -26.23 -4.13
C GLN A 50 0.44 -24.93 -3.34
N THR A 51 1.04 -24.88 -2.16
CA THR A 51 1.05 -23.68 -1.33
C THR A 51 2.12 -22.72 -1.86
N GLU A 52 1.70 -21.76 -2.66
CA GLU A 52 2.54 -20.66 -3.12
C GLU A 52 2.75 -19.66 -1.98
N GLN A 53 3.97 -19.63 -1.43
CA GLN A 53 4.36 -18.69 -0.38
C GLN A 53 4.80 -17.37 -1.01
N ARG A 54 3.95 -16.34 -0.94
CA ARG A 54 4.31 -14.98 -1.34
C ARG A 54 4.64 -14.15 -0.10
N SER A 55 5.88 -13.69 -0.01
CA SER A 55 6.30 -12.67 0.94
C SER A 55 6.04 -11.29 0.36
N GLY A 56 5.32 -10.45 1.11
CA GLY A 56 5.12 -9.03 0.80
C GLY A 56 5.54 -8.18 2.00
N ILE A 57 5.93 -6.95 1.72
CA ILE A 57 6.25 -5.96 2.76
C ILE A 57 4.97 -5.17 3.03
N ILE A 58 4.59 -5.01 4.30
CA ILE A 58 3.46 -4.17 4.69
C ILE A 58 4.00 -2.77 4.94
N GLU A 59 3.59 -1.81 4.10
CA GLU A 59 3.90 -0.40 4.28
C GLU A 59 2.70 0.36 4.86
N PRO A 60 2.92 1.32 5.77
CA PRO A 60 1.86 2.16 6.29
C PRO A 60 1.19 2.96 5.16
N VAL A 61 -0.13 2.87 5.06
CA VAL A 61 -0.91 3.55 3.99
C VAL A 61 -0.81 5.08 4.08
N ALA A 62 -0.58 5.61 5.28
CA ALA A 62 -0.37 7.03 5.52
C ALA A 62 0.56 7.26 6.71
N GLN A 63 1.63 8.02 6.49
CA GLN A 63 2.50 8.58 7.52
C GLN A 63 2.53 10.10 7.36
N GLY A 64 2.38 10.83 8.46
CA GLY A 64 2.40 12.29 8.45
C GLY A 64 3.04 12.82 9.71
N THR A 65 4.01 13.72 9.56
CA THR A 65 4.56 14.49 10.66
C THR A 65 3.65 15.68 10.93
N VAL A 66 2.99 15.69 12.08
CA VAL A 66 2.14 16.81 12.49
C VAL A 66 3.02 17.87 13.15
N ALA A 67 3.17 19.02 12.51
CA ALA A 67 3.86 20.19 13.05
C ALA A 67 2.87 21.34 13.25
N PHE A 68 3.09 22.15 14.28
CA PHE A 68 2.33 23.39 14.43
C PHE A 68 2.77 24.39 13.36
N PRO A 69 1.81 25.05 12.64
CA PRO A 69 2.14 26.05 11.62
C PRO A 69 2.68 27.37 12.20
N ILE A 70 2.61 27.53 13.53
CA ILE A 70 3.02 28.70 14.28
C ILE A 70 4.00 28.31 15.38
N SER A 71 5.08 29.09 15.51
CA SER A 71 6.05 28.94 16.59
C SER A 71 5.44 29.41 17.92
N GLY A 72 5.35 28.53 18.91
CA GLY A 72 4.85 28.87 20.25
C GLY A 72 5.19 27.78 21.26
N ASN A 73 4.87 28.02 22.53
CA ASN A 73 5.05 27.02 23.58
C ASN A 73 3.88 26.04 23.60
N ILE A 74 4.18 24.75 23.73
CA ILE A 74 3.16 23.70 23.86
C ILE A 74 2.58 23.78 25.27
N THR A 75 1.27 23.99 25.38
CA THR A 75 0.57 24.03 26.67
C THR A 75 0.29 22.63 27.17
N ASN A 76 -0.11 21.71 26.28
CA ASN A 76 -0.44 20.35 26.68
C ASN A 76 -0.33 19.36 25.50
N VAL A 77 0.14 18.15 25.78
CA VAL A 77 0.14 17.03 24.84
C VAL A 77 -0.88 16.00 25.35
N ALA A 78 -1.94 15.77 24.59
CA ALA A 78 -3.09 14.96 25.02
C ALA A 78 -2.98 13.49 24.63
N VAL A 79 -1.86 13.07 24.05
CA VAL A 79 -1.65 11.71 23.51
C VAL A 79 -0.36 11.09 24.01
N GLN A 80 -0.38 9.76 24.15
CA GLN A 80 0.78 8.96 24.56
C GLN A 80 1.34 8.15 23.38
N PRO A 81 2.65 7.84 23.37
CA PRO A 81 3.24 6.98 22.35
C PRO A 81 2.52 5.62 22.25
N GLY A 82 2.08 5.24 21.05
CA GLY A 82 1.37 3.98 20.79
C GLY A 82 -0.16 4.06 20.91
N GLN A 83 -0.73 5.22 21.24
CA GLN A 83 -2.17 5.39 21.29
C GLN A 83 -2.78 5.56 19.88
N ALA A 84 -3.89 4.88 19.60
CA ALA A 84 -4.65 5.06 18.37
C ALA A 84 -5.42 6.39 18.43
N VAL A 85 -5.34 7.18 17.36
CA VAL A 85 -6.00 8.50 17.26
C VAL A 85 -6.97 8.54 16.08
N THR A 86 -8.04 9.32 16.22
CA THR A 86 -9.06 9.49 15.17
C THR A 86 -8.90 10.83 14.46
N ALA A 87 -9.46 10.93 13.24
CA ALA A 87 -9.45 12.18 12.49
C ALA A 87 -10.21 13.28 13.26
N GLY A 88 -9.55 14.42 13.48
CA GLY A 88 -10.10 15.55 14.24
C GLY A 88 -9.80 15.53 15.75
N GLN A 89 -9.11 14.51 16.26
CA GLN A 89 -8.68 14.48 17.66
C GLN A 89 -7.55 15.51 17.91
N THR A 90 -7.71 16.34 18.93
CA THR A 90 -6.66 17.26 19.38
C THR A 90 -5.48 16.46 19.96
N LEU A 91 -4.33 16.54 19.31
CA LEU A 91 -3.11 15.83 19.72
C LEU A 91 -2.30 16.66 20.73
N ALA A 92 -2.20 17.96 20.49
CA ALA A 92 -1.53 18.91 21.37
C ALA A 92 -2.16 20.29 21.20
N SER A 93 -2.12 21.10 22.25
CA SER A 93 -2.58 22.50 22.24
C SER A 93 -1.39 23.43 22.42
N LEU A 94 -1.36 24.51 21.64
CA LEU A 94 -0.39 25.58 21.77
C LEU A 94 -0.94 26.68 22.69
N ASP A 95 -0.06 27.40 23.37
CA ASP A 95 -0.45 28.57 24.17
C ASP A 95 -0.83 29.71 23.22
N THR A 96 -2.13 30.02 23.17
CA THR A 96 -2.68 31.06 22.29
C THR A 96 -2.83 32.41 22.98
N SER A 97 -2.29 32.60 24.20
CA SER A 97 -2.45 33.85 24.96
C SER A 97 -2.01 35.10 24.19
N SER A 98 -0.86 35.04 23.51
CA SER A 98 -0.35 36.14 22.67
C SER A 98 -1.21 36.38 21.42
N LEU A 99 -1.69 35.31 20.78
CA LEU A 99 -2.58 35.38 19.61
C LEU A 99 -3.94 35.96 19.98
N GLN A 100 -4.47 35.61 21.16
CA GLN A 100 -5.72 36.15 21.68
C GLN A 100 -5.60 37.67 21.90
N ALA A 101 -4.50 38.11 22.52
CA ALA A 101 -4.24 39.53 22.74
C ALA A 101 -4.13 40.31 21.42
N GLN A 102 -3.45 39.76 20.42
CA GLN A 102 -3.36 40.37 19.08
C GLN A 102 -4.72 40.44 18.39
N LEU A 103 -5.53 39.39 18.50
CA LEU A 103 -6.88 39.35 17.94
C LEU A 103 -7.78 40.42 18.59
N THR A 104 -7.74 40.55 19.91
CA THR A 104 -8.48 41.61 20.63
C THR A 104 -8.02 43.00 20.21
N ALA A 105 -6.71 43.22 20.05
CA ALA A 105 -6.18 44.51 19.57
C ALA A 105 -6.66 44.84 18.15
N GLN A 106 -6.64 43.85 17.25
CA GLN A 106 -7.12 44.00 15.87
C GLN A 106 -8.63 44.29 15.82
N GLN A 107 -9.44 43.61 16.65
CA GLN A 107 -10.88 43.86 16.75
C GLN A 107 -11.18 45.27 17.29
N ALA A 108 -10.45 45.72 18.31
CA ALA A 108 -10.59 47.08 18.82
C ALA A 108 -10.25 48.14 17.76
N GLN A 109 -9.20 47.91 16.97
CA GLN A 109 -8.81 48.80 15.87
C GLN A 109 -9.87 48.84 14.77
N LEU A 110 -10.47 47.70 14.44
CA LEU A 110 -11.53 47.59 13.45
C LEU A 110 -12.77 48.37 13.91
N ALA A 111 -13.18 48.21 15.17
CA ALA A 111 -14.29 48.95 15.77
C ALA A 111 -14.04 50.47 15.78
N ALA A 112 -12.83 50.92 16.14
CA ALA A 112 -12.45 52.33 16.12
C ALA A 112 -12.50 52.93 14.70
N THR A 113 -12.04 52.16 13.71
CA THR A 113 -12.07 52.58 12.30
C THR A 113 -13.51 52.65 11.78
N GLN A 114 -14.36 51.70 12.15
CA GLN A 114 -15.79 51.73 11.80
C GLN A 114 -16.53 52.89 12.46
N LEU A 115 -16.21 53.22 13.70
CA LEU A 115 -16.75 54.41 14.36
C LEU A 115 -16.35 55.68 13.61
N THR A 116 -15.08 55.77 13.20
CA THR A 116 -14.56 56.90 12.41
C THR A 116 -15.26 57.01 11.05
N LEU A 117 -15.44 55.89 10.35
CA LEU A 117 -16.17 55.84 9.08
C LEU A 117 -17.63 56.25 9.26
N ASN A 118 -18.31 55.76 10.30
CA ASN A 118 -19.68 56.15 10.60
C ASN A 118 -19.77 57.65 10.88
N ASN A 119 -18.90 58.19 11.73
CA ASN A 119 -18.84 59.63 12.00
C ASN A 119 -18.60 60.45 10.72
N ALA A 120 -17.74 59.98 9.81
CA ALA A 120 -17.49 60.64 8.53
C ALA A 120 -18.72 60.60 7.60
N LEU A 121 -19.41 59.47 7.50
CA LEU A 121 -20.64 59.32 6.70
C LEU A 121 -21.79 60.15 7.27
N ASN A 122 -21.97 60.13 8.60
CA ASN A 122 -23.00 60.89 9.30
C ASN A 122 -22.74 62.40 9.24
N GLY A 123 -21.48 62.83 9.36
CA GLY A 123 -21.06 64.23 9.22
C GLY A 123 -21.21 64.77 7.80
N GLN A 124 -21.17 63.91 6.78
CA GLN A 124 -21.35 64.31 5.38
C GLN A 124 -22.81 64.61 5.00
N SER A 125 -23.79 64.22 5.83
CA SER A 125 -25.22 64.48 5.59
C SER A 125 -25.68 65.87 6.03
N THR A 126 -24.80 66.67 6.64
CA THR A 126 -25.03 68.08 6.91
C THR A 126 -23.89 68.89 6.31
N SER A 127 -24.00 69.20 5.03
CA SER A 127 -23.41 70.41 4.46
C SER A 127 -24.43 71.53 4.66
N PRO A 128 -24.33 72.38 5.71
CA PRO A 128 -25.11 73.58 5.75
C PRO A 128 -24.45 74.56 4.78
N ASN A 129 -25.04 74.69 3.61
CA ASN A 129 -24.98 75.94 2.88
C ASN A 129 -25.52 77.05 3.80
N GLY A 130 -24.64 77.87 4.36
CA GLY A 130 -25.01 78.99 5.22
C GLY A 130 -23.77 79.66 5.81
N GLY A 131 -23.38 80.79 5.21
CA GLY A 131 -22.15 81.49 5.54
C GLY A 131 -22.12 82.18 6.92
N SER A 132 -20.90 82.64 7.22
CA SER A 132 -20.55 83.78 8.07
C SER A 132 -20.88 83.72 9.56
N SER A 133 -19.85 83.67 10.42
CA SER A 133 -19.41 84.86 11.17
C SER A 133 -18.35 84.53 12.24
N SER A 134 -17.53 85.55 12.47
CA SER A 134 -16.43 85.72 13.41
C SER A 134 -16.72 85.37 14.88
N SER A 135 -15.72 84.87 15.60
CA SER A 135 -15.24 85.57 16.79
C SER A 135 -13.79 85.20 17.13
N SER A 136 -13.00 86.25 17.23
CA SER A 136 -11.67 86.33 17.84
C SER A 136 -11.74 86.11 19.36
N GLY A 137 -10.79 85.38 19.93
CA GLY A 137 -10.57 85.32 21.37
C GLY A 137 -9.35 84.47 21.71
N GLY A 138 -8.31 85.10 22.25
CA GLY A 138 -6.95 84.56 22.33
C GLY A 138 -6.65 83.54 23.44
N SER A 139 -5.39 83.10 23.38
CA SER A 139 -4.51 82.64 24.47
C SER A 139 -4.90 81.40 25.27
N SER A 140 -4.07 80.34 25.19
CA SER A 140 -3.01 80.13 26.21
C SER A 140 -2.23 78.84 25.95
N ALA A 141 -0.91 78.95 26.06
CA ALA A 141 0.05 77.86 26.05
C ALA A 141 -0.05 77.00 27.33
N SER A 142 0.16 75.69 27.21
CA SER A 142 0.70 74.76 28.24
C SER A 142 0.65 73.33 27.67
N ASN A 143 1.75 72.77 27.19
CA ASN A 143 2.71 71.95 27.94
C ASN A 143 2.18 70.57 28.35
N ALA A 144 2.58 69.52 27.62
CA ALA A 144 3.25 68.33 28.18
C ALA A 144 3.43 67.24 27.10
N VAL A 145 4.70 66.99 26.80
CA VAL A 145 5.21 65.77 26.17
C VAL A 145 5.10 64.63 27.18
N HIS A 146 4.69 63.44 26.77
CA HIS A 146 4.91 62.21 27.53
C HIS A 146 5.89 61.33 26.75
N THR A 147 7.03 61.12 27.40
CA THR A 147 8.00 60.04 27.15
C THR A 147 7.37 58.67 27.33
#